data_AF-A1RTE0-F1
#
_entry.id   AF-A1RTE0-F1
#
_cell.length_a   1.000
_cell.length_b   1.000
_cell.length_c   1.000
_cell.angle_alpha   90.00
_cell.angle_beta   90.00
_cell.angle_gamma   90.00
#
_symmetry.space_group_name_H-M   'P 1'
#
loop_
_entity.id
_entity.type
_entity.pdbx_description
1 polymer ?
#
loop_
_entity_poly.entity_id
_entity_poly.type
_entity_poly.pdbx_seq_one_letter_code
_entity_poly.pdbx_strand_id
1 'polypeptide(L)'
;MKETWRLVRRVIEDGDVVLEVVDARDPGATRVEDVEKLADKLGKRLLIVLNKADLVERDVLEKWRSYFKSLGRAVVYISAKYRLGTRKLIVAIRSLAPRIPVTVVVVGYPNVGKSTIINYLKGRYVAPTSPKPGWTRGEQLVRAKSWLLVLDTPGVVKTMSTGDLALDVIKGLVDPGAIDDPVPYAYALLRRVLSYNPKALVEAYGIDCDLENALEEIGRVKKRLLKGGKVNIDEAARIVLKDWIVGKLRYSTMPP
;
A
#
# COMPACT_ATOMS: atom_id res chain seq x y z
N MET A 1 21.12 -4.40 2.51
CA MET A 1 20.28 -5.48 1.97
C MET A 1 20.11 -6.68 2.91
N LYS A 2 21.18 -7.31 3.42
CA LYS A 2 21.07 -8.48 4.32
C LYS A 2 20.31 -8.18 5.62
N GLU A 3 20.41 -6.97 6.16
CA GLU A 3 19.81 -6.61 7.44
C GLU A 3 18.29 -6.39 7.39
N THR A 4 17.78 -5.72 6.34
CA THR A 4 16.33 -5.55 6.11
C THR A 4 15.63 -6.90 5.96
N TRP A 5 16.21 -7.82 5.19
CA TRP A 5 15.63 -9.15 5.00
C TRP A 5 15.77 -10.06 6.21
N ARG A 6 16.80 -9.86 7.06
CA ARG A 6 16.87 -10.49 8.38
C ARG A 6 15.71 -10.05 9.27
N LEU A 7 15.35 -8.76 9.22
CA LEU A 7 14.20 -8.23 9.96
C LEU A 7 12.90 -8.83 9.46
N VAL A 8 12.66 -8.79 8.14
CA VAL A 8 11.46 -9.37 7.51
C VAL A 8 11.32 -10.85 7.87
N ARG A 9 12.41 -11.62 7.79
CA ARG A 9 12.41 -13.04 8.20
C ARG A 9 12.00 -13.22 9.65
N ARG A 10 12.67 -12.53 10.58
CA ARG A 10 12.38 -12.63 12.01
C ARG A 10 10.92 -12.31 12.32
N VAL A 11 10.41 -11.26 11.66
CA VAL A 11 9.03 -10.80 11.76
C VAL A 11 8.04 -11.84 11.27
N ILE A 12 8.32 -12.53 10.17
CA ILE A 12 7.50 -13.65 9.68
C ILE A 12 7.61 -14.87 10.59
N GLU A 13 8.81 -15.20 11.09
CA GLU A 13 9.06 -16.32 12.01
C GLU A 13 8.25 -16.18 13.31
N ASP A 14 8.13 -14.96 13.84
CA ASP A 14 7.40 -14.65 15.06
C ASP A 14 5.88 -14.60 14.90
N GLY A 15 5.38 -14.55 13.66
CA GLY A 15 3.96 -14.55 13.32
C GLY A 15 3.38 -15.96 13.17
N ASP A 16 2.10 -16.13 13.51
CA ASP A 16 1.32 -17.31 13.13
C ASP A 16 0.68 -17.11 11.74
N VAL A 17 0.25 -15.88 11.43
CA VAL A 17 -0.36 -15.50 10.13
C VAL A 17 0.28 -14.22 9.60
N VAL A 18 0.70 -14.24 8.34
CA VAL A 18 1.24 -13.09 7.60
C VAL A 18 0.12 -12.40 6.84
N LEU A 19 -0.09 -11.12 7.11
CA LEU A 19 -1.00 -10.24 6.37
C LEU A 19 -0.19 -9.39 5.41
N GLU A 20 -0.16 -9.78 4.14
CA GLU A 20 0.49 -8.99 3.11
C GLU A 20 -0.52 -7.97 2.57
N VAL A 21 -0.25 -6.70 2.84
CA VAL A 21 -1.09 -5.59 2.39
C VAL A 21 -0.60 -5.11 1.04
N VAL A 22 -1.50 -5.13 0.08
CA VAL A 22 -1.26 -4.81 -1.33
C VAL A 22 -2.22 -3.69 -1.74
N ASP A 23 -1.77 -2.72 -2.54
CA ASP A 23 -2.63 -1.64 -3.04
C ASP A 23 -3.52 -2.17 -4.17
N ALA A 24 -4.83 -2.13 -3.98
CA ALA A 24 -5.80 -2.73 -4.91
C ALA A 24 -5.75 -2.12 -6.32
N ARG A 25 -5.24 -0.89 -6.47
CA ARG A 25 -5.12 -0.20 -7.77
C ARG A 25 -4.07 -0.84 -8.66
N ASP A 26 -2.98 -1.34 -8.06
CA ASP A 26 -1.93 -2.01 -8.81
C ASP A 26 -1.33 -3.18 -8.01
N PRO A 27 -2.07 -4.29 -7.87
CA PRO A 27 -1.64 -5.40 -7.04
C PRO A 27 -0.38 -6.09 -7.55
N GLY A 28 -0.22 -6.18 -8.87
CA GLY A 28 0.99 -6.73 -9.50
C GLY A 28 2.24 -5.92 -9.16
N ALA A 29 2.13 -4.58 -9.15
CA ALA A 29 3.25 -3.72 -8.77
C ALA A 29 3.53 -3.72 -7.26
N THR A 30 2.52 -3.93 -6.41
CA THR A 30 2.62 -3.74 -4.96
C THR A 30 2.61 -5.03 -4.13
N ARG A 31 2.64 -6.20 -4.77
CA ARG A 31 2.93 -7.48 -4.11
C ARG A 31 4.44 -7.65 -3.86
N VAL A 32 4.79 -8.40 -2.83
CA VAL A 32 6.16 -8.71 -2.42
C VAL A 32 6.37 -10.22 -2.48
N GLU A 33 6.62 -10.74 -3.69
CA GLU A 33 6.73 -12.20 -3.91
C GLU A 33 7.78 -12.89 -3.03
N ASP A 34 8.86 -12.19 -2.67
CA ASP A 34 9.89 -12.73 -1.78
C ASP A 34 9.38 -12.94 -0.36
N VAL A 35 8.44 -12.11 0.11
CA VAL A 35 7.73 -12.32 1.39
C VAL A 35 6.82 -13.53 1.28
N GLU A 36 6.12 -13.68 0.16
CA GLU A 36 5.26 -14.84 -0.10
C GLU A 36 6.07 -16.15 -0.07
N LYS A 37 7.17 -16.23 -0.83
CA LYS A 37 8.08 -17.37 -0.87
C LYS A 37 8.69 -17.67 0.50
N LEU A 38 9.04 -16.63 1.26
CA LEU A 38 9.60 -16.78 2.61
C LEU A 38 8.56 -17.32 3.59
N ALA A 39 7.32 -16.84 3.53
CA ALA A 39 6.23 -17.36 4.34
C ALA A 39 5.97 -18.85 4.04
N ASP A 40 5.95 -19.24 2.76
CA ASP A 40 5.81 -20.65 2.35
C ASP A 40 6.94 -21.52 2.89
N LYS A 41 8.18 -21.07 2.73
CA LYS A 41 9.37 -21.78 3.24
C LYS A 41 9.34 -21.97 4.76
N LEU A 42 8.77 -21.02 5.48
CA LEU A 42 8.63 -21.05 6.94
C LEU A 42 7.31 -21.73 7.40
N GLY A 43 6.51 -22.26 6.47
CA GLY A 43 5.23 -22.91 6.77
C GLY A 43 4.17 -21.97 7.35
N LYS A 44 4.30 -20.66 7.11
CA LYS A 44 3.40 -19.64 7.67
C LYS A 44 2.16 -19.49 6.79
N ARG A 45 1.00 -19.30 7.42
CA ARG A 45 -0.25 -18.98 6.70
C ARG A 45 -0.17 -17.54 6.20
N LEU A 46 -0.47 -17.32 4.91
CA LEU A 46 -0.44 -16.00 4.30
C LEU A 46 -1.83 -15.59 3.80
N LEU A 47 -2.23 -14.37 4.15
CA LEU A 47 -3.44 -13.70 3.67
C LEU A 47 -3.07 -12.44 2.90
N ILE A 48 -3.40 -12.42 1.61
CA ILE A 48 -3.32 -11.21 0.79
C ILE A 48 -4.50 -10.29 1.16
N VAL A 49 -4.17 -9.04 1.52
CA VAL A 49 -5.14 -8.00 1.86
C VAL A 49 -5.05 -6.90 0.81
N LEU A 50 -5.94 -6.95 -0.19
CA LEU A 50 -6.10 -5.90 -1.20
C LEU A 50 -6.76 -4.68 -0.54
N ASN A 51 -5.97 -3.70 -0.15
CA ASN A 51 -6.44 -2.50 0.52
C ASN A 51 -6.67 -1.35 -0.47
N LYS A 52 -7.44 -0.33 -0.06
CA LYS A 52 -7.94 0.76 -0.93
C LYS A 52 -8.90 0.27 -2.01
N ALA A 53 -9.67 -0.78 -1.69
CA ALA A 53 -10.70 -1.33 -2.58
C ALA A 53 -11.80 -0.32 -2.95
N ASP A 54 -11.91 0.80 -2.24
CA ASP A 54 -12.80 1.93 -2.59
C ASP A 54 -12.39 2.70 -3.86
N LEU A 55 -11.15 2.51 -4.32
CA LEU A 55 -10.59 3.19 -5.50
C LEU A 55 -10.67 2.33 -6.77
N VAL A 56 -11.23 1.13 -6.69
CA VAL A 56 -11.20 0.13 -7.76
C VAL A 56 -12.59 -0.47 -7.95
N GLU A 57 -12.98 -0.65 -9.20
CA GLU A 57 -14.26 -1.26 -9.55
C GLU A 57 -14.35 -2.71 -9.06
N ARG A 58 -15.57 -3.11 -8.69
CA ARG A 58 -15.79 -4.40 -8.02
C ARG A 58 -15.45 -5.60 -8.91
N ASP A 59 -15.67 -5.50 -10.21
CA ASP A 59 -15.36 -6.58 -11.15
C ASP A 59 -13.84 -6.81 -11.22
N VAL A 60 -13.04 -5.75 -11.26
CA VAL A 60 -11.57 -5.78 -11.24
C VAL A 60 -11.07 -6.41 -9.93
N LEU A 61 -11.67 -6.04 -8.78
CA LEU A 61 -11.35 -6.63 -7.48
C LEU A 61 -11.61 -8.14 -7.44
N GLU A 62 -12.74 -8.62 -7.99
CA GLU A 62 -13.04 -10.06 -8.02
C GLU A 62 -12.13 -10.83 -9.01
N LYS A 63 -11.70 -10.20 -10.10
CA LYS A 63 -10.69 -10.78 -11.02
C LYS A 63 -9.35 -10.96 -10.31
N TRP A 64 -8.84 -9.93 -9.63
CA TRP A 64 -7.62 -10.04 -8.81
C TRP A 64 -7.76 -11.07 -7.69
N ARG A 65 -8.92 -11.10 -7.02
CA ARG A 65 -9.20 -12.11 -6.00
C ARG A 65 -9.12 -13.53 -6.57
N SER A 66 -9.68 -13.75 -7.75
CA SER A 66 -9.63 -15.04 -8.45
C SER A 66 -8.20 -15.42 -8.83
N TYR A 67 -7.41 -14.46 -9.30
CA TYR A 67 -5.99 -14.64 -9.60
C TYR A 67 -5.19 -15.05 -8.35
N PHE A 68 -5.30 -14.34 -7.23
CA PHE A 68 -4.58 -14.74 -6.01
C PHE A 68 -5.04 -16.11 -5.48
N LYS A 69 -6.33 -16.44 -5.62
CA LYS A 69 -6.83 -17.78 -5.29
C LYS A 69 -6.25 -18.88 -6.17
N SER A 70 -6.04 -18.64 -7.47
CA SER A 70 -5.41 -19.64 -8.35
C SER A 70 -3.95 -19.89 -7.97
N LEU A 71 -3.29 -18.91 -7.35
CA LEU A 71 -1.97 -19.05 -6.73
C LEU A 71 -2.01 -19.72 -5.33
N GLY A 72 -3.16 -20.23 -4.89
CA GLY A 72 -3.33 -20.86 -3.58
C GLY A 72 -3.33 -19.89 -2.40
N ARG A 73 -3.50 -18.59 -2.63
CA ARG A 73 -3.51 -17.57 -1.56
C ARG A 73 -4.91 -17.35 -1.01
N ALA A 74 -5.01 -17.26 0.32
CA ALA A 74 -6.18 -16.65 0.94
C ALA A 74 -6.18 -15.15 0.63
N VAL A 75 -7.34 -14.59 0.30
CA VAL A 75 -7.44 -13.19 -0.14
C VAL A 75 -8.73 -12.53 0.32
N VAL A 76 -8.59 -11.29 0.78
CA VAL A 76 -9.68 -10.35 1.05
C VAL A 76 -9.37 -9.00 0.42
N TYR A 77 -10.39 -8.28 -0.03
CA TYR A 77 -10.28 -6.87 -0.38
C TYR A 77 -11.07 -6.01 0.61
N ILE A 78 -10.49 -4.88 1.02
CA ILE A 78 -11.05 -3.97 2.02
C ILE A 78 -10.74 -2.51 1.67
N SER A 79 -11.51 -1.59 2.26
CA SER A 79 -11.07 -0.23 2.45
C SER A 79 -10.84 0.00 3.94
N ALA A 80 -9.58 0.00 4.39
CA ALA A 80 -9.27 0.25 5.79
C ALA A 80 -9.65 1.70 6.21
N LYS A 81 -9.48 2.67 5.30
CA LYS A 81 -9.81 4.09 5.50
C LYS A 81 -11.30 4.28 5.82
N TYR A 82 -12.17 3.66 5.02
CA TYR A 82 -13.63 3.76 5.19
C TYR A 82 -14.24 2.59 5.98
N ARG A 83 -13.40 1.71 6.53
CA ARG A 83 -13.78 0.50 7.27
C ARG A 83 -14.66 -0.49 6.49
N LEU A 84 -14.67 -0.43 5.16
CA LEU A 84 -15.46 -1.32 4.30
C LEU A 84 -14.80 -2.70 4.18
N GLY A 85 -15.59 -3.77 4.31
CA GLY A 85 -15.11 -5.15 4.20
C GLY A 85 -14.26 -5.63 5.39
N THR A 86 -13.99 -4.79 6.39
CA THR A 86 -13.08 -5.08 7.50
C THR A 86 -13.52 -6.25 8.40
N ARG A 87 -14.84 -6.54 8.48
CA ARG A 87 -15.34 -7.76 9.13
C ARG A 87 -14.85 -9.03 8.42
N LYS A 88 -14.74 -9.02 7.08
CA LYS A 88 -14.21 -10.16 6.30
C LYS A 88 -12.74 -10.41 6.63
N LEU A 89 -11.95 -9.36 6.86
CA LEU A 89 -10.57 -9.48 7.32
C LEU A 89 -10.49 -10.23 8.66
N ILE A 90 -11.30 -9.84 9.65
CA ILE A 90 -11.32 -10.52 10.96
C ILE A 90 -11.69 -12.00 10.84
N VAL A 91 -12.70 -12.31 10.02
CA VAL A 91 -13.12 -13.69 9.76
C VAL A 91 -12.00 -14.50 9.09
N ALA A 92 -11.34 -13.93 8.08
CA ALA A 92 -10.24 -14.57 7.37
C ALA A 92 -9.03 -14.83 8.28
N ILE A 93 -8.67 -13.86 9.15
CA ILE A 93 -7.62 -14.06 10.15
C ILE A 93 -7.96 -15.23 11.07
N ARG A 94 -9.20 -15.29 11.58
CA ARG A 94 -9.65 -16.38 12.45
C ARG A 94 -9.61 -17.74 11.75
N SER A 95 -10.03 -17.82 10.48
CA SER A 95 -10.02 -19.09 9.74
C SER A 95 -8.60 -19.60 9.46
N LEU A 96 -7.61 -18.72 9.43
CA LEU A 96 -6.20 -19.09 9.22
C LEU A 96 -5.44 -19.32 10.53
N ALA A 97 -6.02 -18.98 11.67
CA ALA A 97 -5.35 -19.06 12.96
C ALA A 97 -5.13 -20.53 13.37
N PRO A 98 -3.86 -20.96 13.55
CA PRO A 98 -3.58 -22.33 14.00
C PRO A 98 -3.89 -22.53 15.50
N ARG A 99 -3.92 -21.44 16.27
CA ARG A 99 -4.16 -21.43 17.72
C ARG A 99 -4.64 -20.04 18.17
N ILE A 100 -5.11 -19.95 19.42
CA ILE A 100 -5.53 -18.70 20.06
C ILE A 100 -4.72 -18.53 21.35
N PRO A 101 -4.14 -17.33 21.64
CA PRO A 101 -4.14 -16.14 20.79
C PRO A 101 -3.30 -16.30 19.52
N VAL A 102 -3.81 -15.78 18.40
CA VAL A 102 -3.08 -15.76 17.12
C VAL A 102 -2.24 -14.49 17.02
N THR A 103 -1.00 -14.64 16.57
CA THR A 103 -0.10 -13.53 16.27
C THR A 103 -0.14 -13.23 14.78
N VAL A 104 -0.66 -12.05 14.42
CA VAL A 104 -0.64 -11.58 13.03
C VAL A 104 0.49 -10.61 12.83
N VAL A 105 1.08 -10.67 11.64
CA VAL A 105 2.19 -9.82 11.22
C VAL A 105 1.78 -9.09 9.96
N VAL A 106 1.96 -7.78 9.91
CA VAL A 106 1.52 -6.96 8.77
C VAL A 106 2.72 -6.52 7.95
N VAL A 107 2.76 -6.92 6.68
CA VAL A 107 3.86 -6.66 5.74
C VAL A 107 3.34 -6.01 4.45
N GLY A 108 4.24 -5.45 3.63
CA GLY A 108 3.91 -4.78 2.37
C GLY A 108 4.65 -3.45 2.19
N TYR A 109 4.57 -2.88 0.99
CA TYR A 109 5.24 -1.62 0.63
C TYR A 109 4.75 -0.42 1.46
N PRO A 110 5.54 0.67 1.58
CA PRO A 110 5.05 1.95 2.10
C PRO A 110 3.73 2.39 1.45
N ASN A 111 2.92 3.18 2.17
CA ASN A 111 1.68 3.81 1.68
C ASN A 111 0.55 2.88 1.17
N VAL A 112 0.70 1.55 1.19
CA VAL A 112 -0.39 0.59 0.89
C VAL A 112 -1.48 0.54 1.98
N GLY A 113 -1.25 1.20 3.13
CA GLY A 113 -2.22 1.32 4.23
C GLY A 113 -2.06 0.31 5.37
N LYS A 114 -0.86 -0.25 5.55
CA LYS A 114 -0.50 -1.12 6.68
C LYS A 114 -0.89 -0.53 8.03
N SER A 115 -0.45 0.71 8.31
CA SER A 115 -0.70 1.38 9.58
C SER A 115 -2.19 1.60 9.84
N THR A 116 -2.98 1.87 8.80
CA THR A 116 -4.44 1.98 8.90
C THR A 116 -5.08 0.64 9.29
N ILE A 117 -4.60 -0.47 8.72
CA ILE A 117 -5.08 -1.82 9.07
C ILE A 117 -4.64 -2.18 10.49
N ILE A 118 -3.38 -1.95 10.86
CA ILE A 118 -2.87 -2.19 12.22
C ILE A 118 -3.70 -1.44 13.25
N ASN A 119 -3.96 -0.15 13.02
CA ASN A 119 -4.79 0.67 13.90
C ASN A 119 -6.23 0.18 13.97
N TYR A 120 -6.80 -0.27 12.84
CA TYR A 120 -8.11 -0.90 12.83
C TYR A 120 -8.15 -2.18 13.68
N LEU A 121 -7.14 -3.06 13.53
CA LEU A 121 -7.06 -4.31 14.28
C LEU A 121 -6.90 -4.07 15.78
N LYS A 122 -5.99 -3.15 16.16
CA LYS A 122 -5.72 -2.73 17.54
C LYS A 122 -6.97 -2.17 18.26
N GLY A 123 -7.89 -1.54 17.52
CA GLY A 123 -9.10 -0.96 18.11
C GLY A 123 -8.81 0.26 19.01
N ARG A 124 -9.78 0.64 19.85
CA ARG A 124 -9.68 1.82 20.73
C ARG A 124 -8.98 1.57 22.07
N TYR A 125 -8.92 0.32 22.53
CA TYR A 125 -8.29 -0.04 23.80
C TYR A 125 -7.17 -1.03 23.55
N VAL A 126 -5.95 -0.58 23.81
CA VAL A 126 -4.73 -1.34 23.56
C VAL A 126 -3.98 -1.48 24.87
N ALA A 127 -3.92 -2.69 25.42
CA ALA A 127 -2.96 -2.98 26.48
C ALA A 127 -1.61 -3.26 25.82
N PRO A 128 -0.55 -2.48 26.09
CA PRO A 128 0.78 -2.85 25.63
C PRO A 128 1.15 -4.19 26.25
N THR A 129 1.55 -5.15 25.42
CA THR A 129 2.23 -6.35 25.89
C THR A 129 3.72 -6.06 25.95
N SER A 130 4.42 -6.60 26.95
CA SER A 130 5.86 -6.36 27.15
C SER A 130 6.64 -6.55 25.84
N PRO A 131 7.68 -5.73 25.58
CA PRO A 131 8.57 -5.98 24.45
C PRO A 131 9.06 -7.43 24.51
N LYS A 132 8.90 -8.17 23.41
CA LYS A 132 9.51 -9.50 23.33
C LYS A 132 11.03 -9.32 23.46
N PRO A 133 11.72 -10.11 24.31
CA PRO A 133 13.19 -10.06 24.38
C PRO A 133 13.81 -10.24 22.98
N GLY A 134 14.75 -9.36 22.60
CA GLY A 134 15.40 -9.38 21.29
C GLY A 134 14.79 -8.47 20.21
N TRP A 135 13.73 -7.73 20.52
CA TRP A 135 13.09 -6.76 19.62
C TRP A 135 13.58 -5.33 19.88
N THR A 136 13.75 -4.53 18.81
CA THR A 136 14.24 -3.13 18.92
C THR A 136 13.11 -2.18 19.32
N ARG A 137 13.44 -0.96 19.79
CA ARG A 137 12.48 0.05 20.32
C ARG A 137 11.28 0.37 19.41
N GLY A 138 11.34 0.07 18.11
CA GLY A 138 10.28 0.37 17.14
C GLY A 138 9.28 -0.76 16.89
N GLU A 139 9.59 -1.99 17.29
CA GLU A 139 8.75 -3.16 17.00
C GLU A 139 8.04 -3.62 18.26
N GLN A 140 6.72 -3.71 18.18
CA GLN A 140 5.91 -3.96 19.37
C GLN A 140 4.88 -5.05 19.08
N LEU A 141 4.88 -6.08 19.91
CA LEU A 141 3.77 -7.00 19.98
C LEU A 141 2.66 -6.33 20.78
N VAL A 142 1.47 -6.26 20.22
CA VAL A 142 0.34 -5.54 20.80
C VAL A 142 -0.86 -6.46 20.89
N ARG A 143 -1.45 -6.58 22.08
CA ARG A 143 -2.72 -7.30 22.24
C ARG A 143 -3.88 -6.45 21.77
N ALA A 144 -4.38 -6.78 20.58
CA ALA A 144 -5.50 -6.09 19.94
C ALA A 144 -6.87 -6.60 20.43
N LYS A 145 -6.97 -7.91 20.73
CA LYS A 145 -8.15 -8.56 21.31
C LYS A 145 -7.70 -9.70 22.22
N SER A 146 -8.61 -10.28 23.01
CA SER A 146 -8.32 -11.48 23.83
C SER A 146 -7.66 -12.61 23.03
N TRP A 147 -8.07 -12.77 21.77
CA TRP A 147 -7.61 -13.82 20.86
C TRP A 147 -6.60 -13.35 19.79
N LEU A 148 -6.28 -12.06 19.71
CA LEU A 148 -5.49 -11.48 18.61
C LEU A 148 -4.35 -10.61 19.13
N LEU A 149 -3.12 -10.98 18.74
CA LEU A 149 -1.91 -10.19 18.89
C LEU A 149 -1.49 -9.65 17.52
N VAL A 150 -1.10 -8.38 17.44
CA VAL A 150 -0.61 -7.73 16.23
C VAL A 150 0.85 -7.36 16.46
N LEU A 151 1.74 -7.86 15.62
CA LEU A 151 3.13 -7.44 15.59
C LEU A 151 3.24 -6.18 14.71
N ASP A 152 3.45 -5.04 15.35
CA ASP A 152 3.62 -3.75 14.68
C ASP A 152 5.07 -3.56 14.27
N THR A 153 5.32 -3.59 12.96
CA THR A 153 6.65 -3.50 12.35
C THR A 153 6.69 -2.36 11.34
N PRO A 154 6.80 -1.10 11.80
CA PRO A 154 6.83 0.05 10.91
C PRO A 154 8.01 -0.06 9.92
N GLY A 155 7.69 -0.04 8.63
CA GLY A 155 8.70 -0.03 7.56
C GLY A 155 9.52 -1.31 7.42
N VAL A 156 8.95 -2.48 7.74
CA VAL A 156 9.69 -3.77 7.64
C VAL A 156 10.17 -4.08 6.23
N VAL A 157 9.33 -3.81 5.23
CA VAL A 157 9.72 -3.91 3.81
C VAL A 157 10.33 -2.56 3.41
N LYS A 158 11.66 -2.49 3.38
CA LYS A 158 12.40 -1.40 2.76
C LYS A 158 12.95 -1.88 1.43
N THR A 159 12.55 -1.25 0.36
CA THR A 159 13.03 -1.55 -0.99
C THR A 159 13.77 -0.32 -1.50
N MET A 160 14.86 -0.56 -2.22
CA MET A 160 15.56 0.50 -2.95
C MET A 160 14.74 0.92 -4.17
N SER A 161 15.16 1.97 -4.87
CA SER A 161 14.59 2.32 -6.16
C SER A 161 14.56 1.09 -7.07
N THR A 162 13.46 0.95 -7.81
CA THR A 162 13.23 -0.11 -8.77
C THR A 162 13.89 0.16 -10.11
N GLY A 163 14.44 1.37 -10.32
CA GLY A 163 14.87 1.86 -11.63
C GLY A 163 13.72 2.36 -12.51
N ASP A 164 12.45 2.16 -12.09
CA ASP A 164 11.26 2.69 -12.72
C ASP A 164 10.62 3.75 -11.81
N LEU A 165 10.62 5.00 -12.27
CA LEU A 165 10.14 6.14 -11.50
C LEU A 165 8.64 6.03 -11.15
N ALA A 166 7.81 5.47 -12.03
CA ALA A 166 6.39 5.29 -11.75
C ALA A 166 6.18 4.23 -10.66
N LEU A 167 6.93 3.12 -10.75
CA LEU A 167 6.87 2.06 -9.73
C LEU A 167 7.41 2.53 -8.38
N ASP A 168 8.43 3.39 -8.35
CA ASP A 168 8.93 3.99 -7.12
C ASP A 168 7.86 4.83 -6.42
N VAL A 169 7.06 5.58 -7.18
CA VAL A 169 5.89 6.30 -6.62
C VAL A 169 4.81 5.34 -6.15
N ILE A 170 4.45 4.34 -6.95
CA ILE A 170 3.36 3.39 -6.65
C ILE A 170 3.67 2.54 -5.41
N LYS A 171 4.93 2.14 -5.25
CA LYS A 171 5.44 1.41 -4.08
C LYS A 171 5.70 2.33 -2.88
N GLY A 172 5.42 3.64 -3.00
CA GLY A 172 5.57 4.61 -1.92
C GLY A 172 7.02 4.85 -1.50
N LEU A 173 7.97 4.63 -2.39
CA LEU A 173 9.40 4.87 -2.16
C LEU A 173 9.77 6.35 -2.32
N VAL A 174 8.88 7.14 -2.91
CA VAL A 174 9.00 8.59 -3.09
C VAL A 174 8.14 9.31 -2.08
N ASP A 175 8.74 10.23 -1.32
CA ASP A 175 8.02 11.20 -0.49
C ASP A 175 7.90 12.54 -1.25
N PRO A 176 6.68 12.94 -1.68
CA PRO A 176 6.47 14.19 -2.40
C PRO A 176 6.89 15.45 -1.62
N GLY A 177 6.99 15.36 -0.29
CA GLY A 177 7.43 16.47 0.57
C GLY A 177 8.96 16.57 0.71
N ALA A 178 9.70 15.49 0.45
CA ALA A 178 11.13 15.42 0.69
C ALA A 178 11.97 15.22 -0.59
N ILE A 179 11.35 14.84 -1.72
CA ILE A 179 12.06 14.66 -2.97
C ILE A 179 12.56 15.98 -3.55
N ASP A 180 13.81 16.01 -4.03
CA ASP A 180 14.42 17.19 -4.63
C ASP A 180 13.77 17.55 -5.98
N ASP A 181 13.74 16.60 -6.92
CA ASP A 181 13.11 16.78 -8.24
C ASP A 181 11.87 15.87 -8.42
N PRO A 182 10.65 16.39 -8.21
CA PRO A 182 9.40 15.63 -8.32
C PRO A 182 8.91 15.47 -9.77
N VAL A 183 9.42 16.26 -10.72
CA VAL A 183 8.84 16.40 -12.07
C VAL A 183 8.91 15.09 -12.87
N PRO A 184 10.07 14.39 -12.95
CA PRO A 184 10.17 13.12 -13.67
C PRO A 184 9.23 12.04 -13.09
N TYR A 185 9.10 11.99 -11.76
CA TYR A 185 8.23 11.04 -11.08
C TYR A 185 6.76 11.32 -11.35
N ALA A 186 6.35 12.60 -11.38
CA ALA A 186 5.00 12.99 -11.70
C ALA A 186 4.65 12.62 -13.14
N TYR A 187 5.52 12.89 -14.12
CA TYR A 187 5.28 12.49 -15.50
C TYR A 187 5.25 10.97 -15.70
N ALA A 188 6.17 10.23 -15.07
CA ALA A 188 6.17 8.77 -15.13
C ALA A 188 4.88 8.18 -14.54
N LEU A 189 4.42 8.72 -13.40
CA LEU A 189 3.15 8.35 -12.81
C LEU A 189 1.97 8.67 -13.73
N LEU A 190 1.87 9.91 -14.24
CA LEU A 190 0.77 10.32 -15.12
C LEU A 190 0.72 9.48 -16.40
N ARG A 191 1.88 9.19 -17.01
CA ARG A 191 1.97 8.29 -18.16
C ARG A 191 1.35 6.92 -17.87
N ARG A 192 1.67 6.33 -16.70
CA ARG A 192 1.09 5.06 -16.29
C ARG A 192 -0.40 5.18 -15.95
N VAL A 193 -0.82 6.23 -15.25
CA VAL A 193 -2.24 6.46 -14.94
C VAL A 193 -3.05 6.54 -16.24
N LEU A 194 -2.59 7.33 -17.20
CA LEU A 194 -3.30 7.57 -18.46
C LEU A 194 -3.31 6.36 -19.39
N SER A 195 -2.32 5.46 -19.31
CA SER A 195 -2.36 4.20 -20.06
C SER A 195 -3.49 3.26 -19.59
N TYR A 196 -3.96 3.40 -18.36
CA TYR A 196 -5.07 2.60 -17.81
C TYR A 196 -6.39 3.36 -17.69
N ASN A 197 -6.34 4.68 -17.49
CA ASN A 197 -7.51 5.56 -17.48
C ASN A 197 -7.20 6.87 -18.23
N PRO A 198 -7.49 6.94 -19.54
CA PRO A 198 -7.29 8.14 -20.33
C PRO A 198 -8.07 9.37 -19.84
N LYS A 199 -9.15 9.17 -19.08
CA LYS A 199 -10.00 10.25 -18.55
C LYS A 199 -9.54 10.76 -17.18
N ALA A 200 -8.47 10.21 -16.61
CA ALA A 200 -8.05 10.50 -15.24
C ALA A 200 -7.77 12.00 -14.99
N LEU A 201 -7.25 12.73 -15.98
CA LEU A 201 -7.00 14.18 -15.85
C LEU A 201 -8.31 14.98 -15.80
N VAL A 202 -9.26 14.66 -16.68
CA VAL A 202 -10.60 15.28 -16.70
C VAL A 202 -11.31 14.99 -15.38
N GLU A 203 -11.31 13.74 -14.94
CA GLU A 203 -11.97 13.31 -13.69
C GLU A 203 -11.35 13.96 -12.45
N ALA A 204 -10.02 14.06 -12.38
CA ALA A 204 -9.33 14.57 -11.20
C ALA A 204 -9.20 16.10 -11.16
N TYR A 205 -9.09 16.76 -12.32
CA TYR A 205 -8.77 18.19 -12.40
C TYR A 205 -9.70 19.00 -13.31
N GLY A 206 -10.58 18.35 -14.07
CA GLY A 206 -11.41 19.04 -15.05
C GLY A 206 -10.63 19.58 -16.25
N ILE A 207 -9.46 18.98 -16.55
CA ILE A 207 -8.59 19.39 -17.67
C ILE A 207 -8.59 18.30 -18.74
N ASP A 208 -8.67 18.73 -20.00
CA ASP A 208 -8.52 17.90 -21.17
C ASP A 208 -7.27 18.35 -21.93
N CYS A 209 -6.17 17.64 -21.70
CA CYS A 209 -4.86 17.98 -22.28
C CYS A 209 -4.02 16.71 -22.45
N ASP A 210 -2.97 16.80 -23.27
CA ASP A 210 -1.97 15.75 -23.38
C ASP A 210 -1.06 15.68 -22.15
N LEU A 211 -0.22 14.63 -22.10
CA LEU A 211 0.72 14.42 -21.01
C LEU A 211 1.73 15.56 -20.91
N GLU A 212 2.18 16.13 -22.03
CA GLU A 212 3.23 17.17 -22.07
C GLU A 212 2.77 18.46 -21.38
N ASN A 213 1.51 18.84 -21.57
CA ASN A 213 0.92 20.03 -20.97
C ASN A 213 0.30 19.78 -19.59
N ALA A 214 0.24 18.53 -19.12
CA ALA A 214 -0.50 18.15 -17.92
C ALA A 214 -0.06 18.92 -16.66
N LEU A 215 1.24 19.07 -16.42
CA LEU A 215 1.71 19.78 -15.21
C LEU A 215 1.44 21.29 -15.28
N GLU A 216 1.51 21.89 -16.47
CA GLU A 216 1.16 23.30 -16.65
C GLU A 216 -0.32 23.54 -16.35
N GLU A 217 -1.20 22.75 -16.95
CA GLU A 217 -2.65 22.87 -16.77
C GLU A 217 -3.08 22.58 -15.32
N ILE A 218 -2.51 21.54 -14.71
CA ILE A 218 -2.74 21.24 -13.30
C ILE A 218 -2.28 22.43 -12.43
N GLY A 219 -1.11 23.00 -12.72
CA GLY A 219 -0.60 24.16 -11.99
C GLY A 219 -1.49 25.40 -12.15
N ARG A 220 -2.04 25.66 -13.35
CA ARG A 220 -3.02 26.72 -13.62
C ARG A 220 -4.30 26.51 -12.80
N VAL A 221 -4.92 25.34 -12.90
CA VAL A 221 -6.16 24.99 -12.16
C VAL A 221 -5.93 25.04 -10.65
N LYS A 222 -4.76 24.63 -10.17
CA LYS A 222 -4.39 24.64 -8.75
C LYS A 222 -3.85 25.97 -8.26
N LYS A 223 -3.82 26.99 -9.13
CA LYS A 223 -3.32 28.35 -8.86
C LYS A 223 -1.91 28.35 -8.26
N ARG A 224 -1.04 27.48 -8.76
CA ARG A 224 0.38 27.38 -8.37
C ARG A 224 1.21 28.22 -9.32
N LEU A 225 1.35 29.49 -8.98
CA LEU A 225 2.02 30.48 -9.82
C LEU A 225 3.24 31.04 -9.09
N LEU A 226 4.33 31.21 -9.81
CA LEU A 226 5.49 31.98 -9.42
C LEU A 226 5.22 33.48 -9.58
N LYS A 227 6.15 34.30 -9.08
CA LYS A 227 6.16 35.75 -9.38
C LYS A 227 6.19 35.94 -10.90
N GLY A 228 5.35 36.85 -11.39
CA GLY A 228 5.20 37.11 -12.84
C GLY A 228 4.20 36.19 -13.56
N GLY A 229 3.40 35.40 -12.83
CA GLY A 229 2.27 34.64 -13.40
C GLY A 229 2.65 33.34 -14.12
N LYS A 230 3.93 32.95 -14.12
CA LYS A 230 4.38 31.65 -14.65
C LYS A 230 3.96 30.52 -13.72
N VAL A 231 3.57 29.39 -14.28
CA VAL A 231 3.16 28.21 -13.49
C VAL A 231 4.36 27.62 -12.76
N ASN A 232 4.17 27.25 -11.49
CA ASN A 232 5.16 26.50 -10.71
C ASN A 232 5.01 25.00 -10.97
N ILE A 233 5.83 24.47 -11.88
CA ILE A 233 5.79 23.06 -12.31
C ILE A 233 6.21 22.10 -11.20
N ASP A 234 7.18 22.48 -10.37
CA ASP A 234 7.61 21.67 -9.21
C ASP A 234 6.44 21.46 -8.24
N GLU A 235 5.74 22.54 -7.87
CA GLU A 235 4.57 22.44 -6.99
C GLU A 235 3.43 21.64 -7.63
N ALA A 236 3.20 21.79 -8.94
CA ALA A 236 2.21 21.01 -9.67
C ALA A 236 2.56 19.51 -9.66
N ALA A 237 3.83 19.15 -9.87
CA ALA A 237 4.31 17.77 -9.78
C ALA A 237 4.10 17.19 -8.37
N ARG A 238 4.44 17.94 -7.31
CA ARG A 238 4.18 17.50 -5.93
C ARG A 238 2.70 17.30 -5.66
N ILE A 239 1.83 18.15 -6.22
CA ILE A 239 0.37 17.97 -6.13
C ILE A 239 -0.05 16.67 -6.80
N VAL A 240 0.42 16.38 -8.01
CA VAL A 240 0.12 15.13 -8.72
C VAL A 240 0.47 13.91 -7.86
N LEU A 241 1.67 13.88 -7.30
CA LEU A 241 2.12 12.75 -6.47
C LEU A 241 1.27 12.61 -5.19
N LYS A 242 0.92 13.73 -4.53
CA LYS A 242 0.04 13.74 -3.35
C LYS A 242 -1.39 13.31 -3.68
N ASP A 243 -1.94 13.83 -4.78
CA ASP A 243 -3.28 13.55 -5.27
C ASP A 243 -3.43 12.06 -5.64
N TRP A 244 -2.36 11.42 -6.13
CA TRP A 244 -2.31 9.96 -6.26
C TRP A 244 -2.38 9.21 -4.93
N ILE A 245 -1.60 9.62 -3.92
CA ILE A 245 -1.57 8.95 -2.61
C ILE A 245 -2.96 8.95 -1.97
N VAL A 246 -3.69 10.06 -2.08
CA VAL A 246 -5.05 10.20 -1.51
C VAL A 246 -6.15 9.59 -2.39
N GLY A 247 -5.80 9.04 -3.57
CA GLY A 247 -6.71 8.30 -4.44
C GLY A 247 -7.53 9.17 -5.41
N LYS A 248 -7.08 10.40 -5.67
CA LYS A 248 -7.78 11.32 -6.59
C LYS A 248 -7.51 11.00 -8.06
N LEU A 249 -6.28 10.63 -8.39
CA LEU A 249 -5.93 10.06 -9.69
C LEU A 249 -6.32 8.58 -9.71
N ARG A 250 -7.38 8.25 -10.45
CA ARG A 250 -7.95 6.89 -10.49
C ARG A 250 -7.41 6.10 -11.67
N TYR A 251 -6.91 4.90 -11.39
CA TYR A 251 -6.74 3.82 -12.35
C TYR A 251 -6.72 2.48 -11.61
N SER A 252 -6.88 1.39 -12.35
CA SER A 252 -6.67 0.03 -11.84
C SER A 252 -6.05 -0.86 -12.90
N THR A 253 -5.13 -1.73 -12.51
CA THR A 253 -4.56 -2.76 -13.40
C THR A 253 -5.43 -4.02 -13.42
N MET A 254 -5.30 -4.82 -14.48
CA MET A 254 -5.93 -6.13 -14.60
C MET A 254 -4.93 -7.23 -14.19
N PRO A 255 -5.40 -8.36 -13.62
CA PRO A 255 -4.51 -9.51 -13.40
C PRO A 255 -3.97 -10.05 -14.75
N PRO A 256 -2.81 -10.73 -14.74
CA PRO A 256 -2.26 -11.42 -15.92
C PRO A 256 -3.17 -12.48 -16.52
#